data_AF-A0A6B2LKT8-F1
#
_entry.id   AF-A0A6B2LKT8-F1
#
_cell.length_a   1.000
_cell.length_b   1.000
_cell.length_c   1.000
_cell.angle_alpha   90.00
_cell.angle_beta   90.00
_cell.angle_gamma   90.00
#
_symmetry.space_group_name_H-M   'P 1'
#
loop_
_entity.id
_entity.type
_entity.pdbx_description
1 polymer ?
#
loop_
_entity_poly.entity_id
_entity_poly.type
_entity_poly.pdbx_seq_one_letter_code
_entity_poly.pdbx_strand_id
1 'polypeptide(L)'
;MLPHERALLEQGKLSNITHHGASSIWLERPAAIPADEEHTLVYRPMGDAEVLYLVQNGRLPDTQPYQAIIEGPVGREYANKYLVGQKWTDTHPTTIVEFAVEKRLVEGLKARQCKVEDGAISMGLGDKAGGGLVVFNRELEEMRATYEIVKVKRAIKKK
;
A
#
# COMPACT_ATOMS: atom_id res chain seq x y z
N MET A 1 -13.68 7.00 -10.20
CA MET A 1 -12.21 7.05 -10.29
C MET A 1 -11.78 8.41 -9.78
N LEU A 2 -10.84 8.45 -8.85
CA LEU A 2 -10.38 9.67 -8.19
C LEU A 2 -9.42 10.45 -9.10
N PRO A 3 -9.24 11.78 -8.90
CA PRO A 3 -8.42 12.61 -9.77
C PRO A 3 -6.96 12.14 -9.90
N HIS A 4 -6.31 11.76 -8.80
CA HIS A 4 -4.92 11.30 -8.81
C HIS A 4 -4.76 9.98 -9.60
N GLU A 5 -5.73 9.08 -9.52
CA GLU A 5 -5.72 7.81 -10.26
C GLU A 5 -5.89 8.02 -11.76
N ARG A 6 -6.77 8.96 -12.12
CA ARG A 6 -6.95 9.38 -13.51
C ARG A 6 -5.65 9.93 -14.08
N ALA A 7 -4.98 10.82 -13.33
CA ALA A 7 -3.70 11.37 -13.75
C ALA A 7 -2.64 10.27 -13.94
N LEU A 8 -2.56 9.29 -13.05
CA LEU A 8 -1.64 8.14 -13.19
C LEU A 8 -1.97 7.29 -14.44
N LEU A 9 -3.25 7.07 -14.73
CA LEU A 9 -3.68 6.36 -15.94
C LEU A 9 -3.34 7.13 -17.21
N GLU A 10 -3.61 8.45 -17.25
CA GLU A 10 -3.31 9.32 -18.39
C GLU A 10 -1.80 9.45 -18.64
N GLN A 11 -0.98 9.38 -17.58
CA GLN A 11 0.49 9.36 -17.66
C GLN A 11 1.06 7.98 -18.06
N GLY A 12 0.22 6.95 -18.23
CA GLY A 12 0.67 5.58 -18.49
C GLY A 12 1.37 4.90 -17.31
N LYS A 13 1.27 5.48 -16.10
CA LYS A 13 1.81 4.89 -14.87
C LYS A 13 0.92 3.78 -14.32
N LEU A 14 -0.37 3.81 -14.63
CA LEU A 14 -1.31 2.71 -14.39
C LEU A 14 -1.88 2.21 -15.72
N SER A 15 -2.10 0.91 -15.81
CA SER A 15 -2.76 0.25 -16.94
C SER A 15 -4.13 -0.27 -16.54
N ASN A 16 -5.12 -0.16 -17.42
CA ASN A 16 -6.44 -0.75 -17.21
C ASN A 16 -6.40 -2.26 -17.54
N ILE A 17 -6.59 -3.10 -16.53
CA ILE A 17 -6.59 -4.56 -16.63
C ILE A 17 -8.01 -5.16 -16.45
N THR A 18 -9.04 -4.33 -16.63
CA THR A 18 -10.44 -4.74 -16.46
C THR A 18 -10.82 -5.77 -17.52
N HIS A 19 -11.26 -6.96 -17.10
CA HIS A 19 -11.75 -7.99 -18.01
C HIS A 19 -13.22 -7.77 -18.38
N HIS A 20 -13.65 -8.37 -19.49
CA HIS A 20 -15.04 -8.33 -19.94
C HIS A 20 -15.97 -8.97 -18.90
N GLY A 21 -17.07 -8.30 -18.54
CA GLY A 21 -18.02 -8.77 -17.53
C GLY A 21 -17.63 -8.46 -16.08
N ALA A 22 -16.52 -7.75 -15.85
CA ALA A 22 -16.14 -7.33 -14.51
C ALA A 22 -17.19 -6.40 -13.88
N SER A 23 -17.38 -6.52 -12.56
CA SER A 23 -18.21 -5.61 -11.75
C SER A 23 -17.43 -4.39 -11.23
N SER A 24 -16.12 -4.37 -11.46
CA SER A 24 -15.21 -3.31 -11.02
C SER A 24 -14.16 -3.01 -12.09
N ILE A 25 -13.75 -1.75 -12.16
CA ILE A 25 -12.56 -1.32 -12.88
C ILE A 25 -11.34 -1.71 -12.06
N TRP A 26 -10.36 -2.30 -12.72
CA TRP A 26 -9.08 -2.68 -12.16
C TRP A 26 -7.97 -1.94 -12.89
N LEU A 27 -7.18 -1.18 -12.12
CA LEU A 27 -5.96 -0.54 -12.62
C LEU A 27 -4.76 -1.17 -11.92
N GLU A 28 -3.68 -1.38 -12.66
CA GLU A 28 -2.46 -1.99 -12.12
C GLU A 28 -1.20 -1.45 -12.79
N ARG A 29 -0.13 -1.43 -12.01
CA ARG A 29 1.25 -1.22 -12.43
C ARG A 29 2.11 -2.40 -11.98
N PRO A 30 3.07 -2.90 -12.79
CA PRO A 30 4.06 -3.89 -12.33
C PRO A 30 4.82 -3.40 -11.10
N ALA A 31 5.23 -4.31 -10.22
CA ALA A 31 6.01 -3.94 -9.04
C ALA A 31 7.32 -3.26 -9.46
N ALA A 32 7.79 -2.29 -8.67
CA ALA A 32 9.10 -1.72 -8.90
C ALA A 32 10.20 -2.79 -8.72
N ILE A 33 11.38 -2.45 -9.22
CA ILE A 33 12.62 -3.14 -8.84
C ILE A 33 13.28 -2.22 -7.80
N PRO A 34 13.65 -2.73 -6.61
CA PRO A 34 14.43 -1.94 -5.64
C PRO A 34 15.64 -1.29 -6.32
N ALA A 35 15.93 -0.04 -5.95
CA ALA A 35 17.01 0.74 -6.57
C ALA A 35 18.38 0.09 -6.36
N ASP A 36 18.56 -0.58 -5.23
CA ASP A 36 19.80 -1.24 -4.82
C ASP A 36 19.50 -2.42 -3.86
N GLU A 37 20.56 -3.07 -3.39
CA GLU A 37 20.47 -4.18 -2.43
C GLU A 37 20.14 -3.72 -1.00
N GLU A 38 20.20 -2.43 -0.69
CA GLU A 38 19.87 -1.88 0.63
C GLU A 38 18.37 -1.56 0.75
N HIS A 39 17.66 -1.44 -0.37
CA HIS A 39 16.22 -1.18 -0.41
C HIS A 39 15.39 -2.47 -0.56
N THR A 40 14.17 -2.40 -0.07
CA THR A 40 13.14 -3.42 -0.25
C THR A 40 11.78 -2.76 -0.49
N LEU A 41 10.83 -3.57 -0.97
CA LEU A 41 9.47 -3.12 -1.19
C LEU A 41 8.58 -3.60 -0.05
N VAL A 42 7.73 -2.70 0.42
CA VAL A 42 6.64 -3.02 1.35
C VAL A 42 5.32 -2.52 0.78
N TYR A 43 4.25 -3.22 1.09
CA TYR A 43 2.93 -2.99 0.51
C TYR A 43 1.91 -2.68 1.58
N ARG A 44 0.98 -1.78 1.28
CA ARG A 44 -0.13 -1.44 2.17
C ARG A 44 -1.45 -1.39 1.39
N PRO A 45 -2.47 -2.18 1.77
CA PRO A 45 -3.83 -1.94 1.33
C PRO A 45 -4.38 -0.70 2.06
N MET A 46 -4.95 0.25 1.31
CA MET A 46 -5.43 1.53 1.83
C MET A 46 -6.83 1.85 1.32
N GLY A 47 -7.64 2.48 2.17
CA GLY A 47 -8.90 3.11 1.78
C GLY A 47 -8.68 4.48 1.11
N ASP A 48 -9.71 4.99 0.45
CA ASP A 48 -9.63 6.24 -0.33
C ASP A 48 -9.17 7.46 0.50
N ALA A 49 -9.65 7.58 1.75
CA ALA A 49 -9.27 8.67 2.64
C ALA A 49 -7.78 8.62 3.02
N GLU A 50 -7.24 7.43 3.27
CA GLU A 50 -5.83 7.26 3.61
C GLU A 50 -4.93 7.58 2.42
N VAL A 51 -5.30 7.11 1.22
CA VAL A 51 -4.55 7.40 -0.01
C VAL A 51 -4.58 8.89 -0.30
N LEU A 52 -5.74 9.54 -0.15
CA LEU A 52 -5.85 10.98 -0.36
C LEU A 52 -4.94 11.75 0.61
N TYR A 53 -4.91 11.35 1.88
CA TYR A 53 -4.02 11.96 2.86
C TYR A 53 -2.55 11.77 2.50
N LEU A 54 -2.14 10.55 2.11
CA LEU A 54 -0.78 10.26 1.67
C LEU A 54 -0.37 11.11 0.47
N VAL A 55 -1.22 11.20 -0.55
CA VAL A 55 -0.97 12.02 -1.75
C VAL A 55 -0.87 13.50 -1.43
N GLN A 56 -1.67 14.01 -0.49
CA GLN A 56 -1.68 15.42 -0.13
C GLN A 56 -0.55 15.83 0.83
N ASN A 57 -0.12 14.94 1.71
CA ASN A 57 0.79 15.27 2.82
C ASN A 57 2.15 14.58 2.73
N GLY A 58 2.33 13.64 1.81
CA GLY A 58 3.56 12.86 1.68
C GLY A 58 3.81 11.88 2.83
N ARG A 59 2.84 11.65 3.72
CA ARG A 59 2.97 10.81 4.91
C ARG A 59 1.68 10.04 5.21
N LEU A 60 1.79 8.95 5.96
CA LEU A 60 0.63 8.16 6.38
C LEU A 60 -0.13 8.86 7.53
N PRO A 61 -1.48 8.80 7.56
CA PRO A 61 -2.27 9.41 8.63
C PRO A 61 -2.15 8.60 9.92
N ASP A 62 -2.09 9.27 11.07
CA ASP A 62 -2.16 8.64 12.41
C ASP A 62 -3.62 8.51 12.87
N THR A 63 -4.41 7.76 12.12
CA THR A 63 -5.87 7.67 12.33
C THR A 63 -6.37 6.26 12.58
N GLN A 64 -5.49 5.26 12.51
CA GLN A 64 -5.87 3.85 12.61
C GLN A 64 -4.97 3.15 13.64
N PRO A 65 -5.56 2.44 14.62
CA PRO A 65 -4.77 1.79 15.66
C PRO A 65 -4.03 0.54 15.16
N TYR A 66 -4.51 -0.08 14.08
CA TYR A 66 -3.97 -1.31 13.50
C TYR A 66 -3.50 -1.09 12.07
N GLN A 67 -2.54 -0.17 11.90
CA GLN A 67 -1.86 0.01 10.62
C GLN A 67 -0.76 -1.02 10.47
N ALA A 68 -0.59 -1.57 9.27
CA ALA A 68 0.53 -2.43 8.95
C ALA A 68 1.08 -2.17 7.54
N ILE A 69 2.31 -2.61 7.32
CA ILE A 69 2.95 -2.76 6.01
C ILE A 69 3.36 -4.23 5.85
N ILE A 70 3.45 -4.72 4.63
CA ILE A 70 3.76 -6.13 4.36
C ILE A 70 4.95 -6.22 3.42
N GLU A 71 5.99 -6.94 3.83
CA GLU A 71 7.26 -6.99 3.12
C GLU A 71 7.23 -7.92 1.89
N GLY A 72 7.92 -7.47 0.84
CA GLY A 72 8.36 -8.29 -0.28
C GLY A 72 7.25 -8.65 -1.27
N PRO A 73 7.58 -9.41 -2.33
CA PRO A 73 6.64 -9.75 -3.40
C PRO A 73 5.35 -10.41 -2.91
N VAL A 74 5.46 -11.30 -1.91
CA VAL A 74 4.30 -11.96 -1.29
C VAL A 74 3.41 -10.95 -0.54
N GLY A 75 3.99 -9.84 -0.07
CA GLY A 75 3.24 -8.75 0.54
C GLY A 75 2.26 -8.08 -0.41
N ARG A 76 2.60 -7.99 -1.70
CA ARG A 76 1.68 -7.49 -2.74
C ARG A 76 0.48 -8.41 -2.92
N GLU A 77 0.73 -9.72 -3.01
CA GLU A 77 -0.33 -10.73 -3.14
C GLU A 77 -1.23 -10.76 -1.91
N TYR A 78 -0.62 -10.64 -0.73
CA TYR A 78 -1.34 -10.54 0.53
C TYR A 78 -2.21 -9.28 0.59
N ALA A 79 -1.68 -8.10 0.23
CA ALA A 79 -2.45 -6.86 0.18
C ALA A 79 -3.62 -6.94 -0.80
N ASN A 80 -3.47 -7.67 -1.90
CA ASN A 80 -4.53 -7.89 -2.89
C ASN A 80 -5.75 -8.63 -2.31
N LYS A 81 -5.58 -9.47 -1.28
CA LYS A 81 -6.67 -10.16 -0.59
C LYS A 81 -7.74 -9.22 -0.04
N TYR A 82 -7.34 -8.01 0.38
CA TYR A 82 -8.28 -6.98 0.86
C TYR A 82 -9.15 -6.46 -0.29
N LEU A 83 -8.55 -6.19 -1.46
CA LEU A 83 -9.28 -5.67 -2.62
C LEU A 83 -10.24 -6.71 -3.20
N VAL A 84 -9.90 -8.00 -3.17
CA VAL A 84 -10.77 -9.08 -3.68
C VAL A 84 -11.78 -9.61 -2.65
N GLY A 85 -11.77 -9.08 -1.42
CA GLY A 85 -12.72 -9.45 -0.38
C GLY A 85 -12.41 -10.76 0.36
N GLN A 86 -11.19 -11.28 0.23
CA GLN A 86 -10.71 -12.44 1.02
C GLN A 86 -10.23 -12.03 2.42
N LYS A 87 -9.80 -10.77 2.59
CA LYS A 87 -9.56 -10.14 3.90
C LYS A 87 -10.42 -8.89 4.04
N TRP A 88 -10.74 -8.56 5.29
CA TRP A 88 -11.62 -7.45 5.63
C TRP A 88 -10.99 -6.54 6.69
N THR A 89 -11.27 -5.26 6.59
CA THR A 89 -10.95 -4.22 7.58
C THR A 89 -11.91 -3.04 7.40
N ASP A 90 -12.12 -2.25 8.44
CA ASP A 90 -13.06 -1.13 8.48
C ASP A 90 -12.74 -0.02 7.47
N THR A 91 -11.49 0.09 7.02
CA THR A 91 -11.10 1.12 6.03
C THR A 91 -11.51 0.78 4.60
N HIS A 92 -12.11 -0.39 4.38
CA HIS A 92 -12.54 -0.90 3.07
C HIS A 92 -11.53 -0.66 1.94
N PRO A 93 -10.34 -1.27 2.01
CA PRO A 93 -9.26 -0.97 1.08
C PRO A 93 -9.64 -1.22 -0.37
N THR A 94 -9.39 -0.23 -1.21
CA THR A 94 -9.59 -0.28 -2.66
C THR A 94 -8.31 -0.06 -3.43
N THR A 95 -7.23 0.29 -2.74
CA THR A 95 -5.95 0.67 -3.33
C THR A 95 -4.83 -0.07 -2.63
N ILE A 96 -3.81 -0.49 -3.39
CA ILE A 96 -2.54 -0.98 -2.86
C ILE A 96 -1.48 0.06 -3.18
N VAL A 97 -0.77 0.48 -2.14
CA VAL A 97 0.39 1.36 -2.25
C VAL A 97 1.64 0.53 -1.97
N GLU A 98 2.62 0.66 -2.85
CA GLU A 98 3.96 0.11 -2.73
C GLU A 98 4.88 1.21 -2.22
N PHE A 99 5.74 0.87 -1.27
CA PHE A 99 6.76 1.75 -0.74
C PHE A 99 8.13 1.13 -0.96
N ALA A 100 9.06 1.91 -1.51
CA ALA A 100 10.48 1.54 -1.52
C ALA A 100 11.14 2.15 -0.28
N VAL A 101 11.70 1.31 0.57
CA VAL A 101 12.26 1.68 1.86
C VAL A 101 13.59 0.96 2.10
N GLU A 102 14.46 1.53 2.94
CA GLU A 102 15.66 0.83 3.40
C GLU A 102 15.31 -0.44 4.19
N LYS A 103 16.03 -1.53 3.94
CA LYS A 103 15.91 -2.80 4.69
C LYS A 103 16.12 -2.58 6.19
N ARG A 104 16.99 -1.64 6.58
CA ARG A 104 17.24 -1.32 8.00
C ARG A 104 15.97 -0.84 8.71
N LEU A 105 15.12 -0.06 8.04
CA LEU A 105 13.82 0.35 8.58
C LEU A 105 12.96 -0.88 8.84
N VAL A 106 12.86 -1.77 7.85
CA VAL A 106 12.05 -2.98 7.91
C VAL A 106 12.51 -3.90 9.04
N GLU A 107 13.81 -4.15 9.18
CA GLU A 107 14.36 -4.93 10.30
C GLU A 107 14.08 -4.27 11.66
N GLY A 108 14.19 -2.94 11.74
CA GLY A 108 13.82 -2.18 12.94
C GLY A 108 12.35 -2.30 13.31
N LEU A 109 11.45 -2.33 12.31
CA LEU A 109 10.01 -2.53 12.52
C LEU A 109 9.70 -3.98 12.91
N LYS A 110 10.34 -4.97 12.27
CA LYS A 110 10.21 -6.39 12.62
C LYS A 110 10.58 -6.65 14.08
N ALA A 111 11.66 -6.04 14.55
CA ALA A 111 12.12 -6.18 15.94
C ALA A 111 11.11 -5.63 16.97
N ARG A 112 10.25 -4.67 16.57
CA ARG A 112 9.17 -4.15 17.43
C ARG A 112 7.96 -5.07 17.41
N GLN A 113 7.48 -5.40 16.22
CA GLN A 113 6.37 -6.30 16.03
C GLN A 113 6.37 -6.81 14.59
N CYS A 114 6.37 -8.12 14.42
CA CYS A 114 6.05 -8.77 13.17
C CYS A 114 5.01 -9.87 13.38
N LYS A 115 4.28 -10.17 12.32
CA LYS A 115 3.33 -11.28 12.27
C LYS A 115 3.45 -11.99 10.92
N VAL A 116 3.54 -13.31 10.96
CA VAL A 116 3.47 -14.14 9.75
C VAL A 116 2.01 -14.28 9.36
N GLU A 117 1.70 -13.95 8.11
CA GLU A 117 0.36 -13.81 7.56
C GLU A 117 0.30 -14.43 6.17
N ASP A 118 -0.38 -15.59 6.02
CA ASP A 118 -0.53 -16.29 4.73
C ASP A 118 0.73 -16.29 3.82
N GLY A 119 1.91 -16.59 4.39
CA GLY A 119 3.18 -16.61 3.66
C GLY A 119 3.90 -15.26 3.52
N ALA A 120 3.31 -14.17 4.01
CA ALA A 120 3.91 -12.84 4.06
C ALA A 120 4.30 -12.45 5.50
N ILE A 121 5.20 -11.46 5.62
CA ILE A 121 5.56 -10.87 6.90
C ILE A 121 4.94 -9.49 6.98
N SER A 122 4.04 -9.30 7.94
CA SER A 122 3.38 -8.03 8.24
C SER A 122 4.06 -7.38 9.44
N MET A 123 4.32 -6.07 9.36
CA MET A 123 4.85 -5.27 10.46
C MET A 123 3.85 -4.17 10.81
N GLY A 124 3.60 -4.02 12.10
CA GLY A 124 2.71 -3.01 12.61
C GLY A 124 3.33 -1.61 12.58
N LEU A 125 2.49 -0.62 12.24
CA LEU A 125 2.79 0.81 12.34
C LEU A 125 1.96 1.51 13.42
N GLY A 126 0.72 1.09 13.64
CA GLY A 126 -0.21 1.77 14.56
C GLY A 126 0.20 1.65 16.02
N ASP A 127 -0.37 2.48 16.90
CA ASP A 127 -0.11 2.46 18.34
C ASP A 127 -0.40 1.10 18.99
N LYS A 128 -1.44 0.39 18.53
CA LYS A 128 -1.77 -0.99 18.94
C LYS A 128 -1.07 -2.06 18.11
N ALA A 129 -0.23 -1.64 17.17
CA ALA A 129 0.51 -2.49 16.26
C ALA A 129 1.98 -2.01 16.17
N GLY A 130 2.74 -2.15 17.25
CA GLY A 130 4.20 -1.93 17.25
C GLY A 130 4.67 -0.46 17.23
N GLY A 131 3.80 0.52 16.99
CA GLY A 131 4.12 1.95 17.08
C GLY A 131 5.20 2.42 16.11
N GLY A 132 5.25 1.82 14.91
CA GLY A 132 6.24 2.11 13.87
C GLY A 132 5.97 3.38 13.05
N LEU A 133 4.77 3.94 13.12
CA LEU A 133 4.31 5.02 12.23
C LEU A 133 5.21 6.25 12.23
N VAL A 134 5.65 6.71 13.40
CA VAL A 134 6.52 7.90 13.52
C VAL A 134 7.84 7.70 12.77
N VAL A 135 8.44 6.51 12.91
CA VAL A 135 9.71 6.19 12.24
C VAL A 135 9.48 6.08 10.74
N PHE A 136 8.41 5.42 10.31
CA PHE A 136 8.09 5.25 8.90
C PHE A 136 7.78 6.58 8.20
N ASN A 137 7.00 7.45 8.83
CA ASN A 137 6.68 8.78 8.30
C ASN A 137 7.91 9.67 8.21
N ARG A 138 8.87 9.56 9.16
CA ARG A 138 10.14 10.29 9.06
C ARG A 138 10.92 9.92 7.81
N GLU A 139 10.94 8.63 7.43
CA GLU A 139 11.61 8.20 6.19
C GLU A 139 10.96 8.80 4.93
N LEU A 140 9.63 8.93 4.92
CA LEU A 140 8.90 9.59 3.84
C LEU A 140 9.17 11.10 3.80
N GLU A 141 9.15 11.76 4.97
CA GLU A 141 9.40 13.20 5.10
C GLU A 141 10.84 13.57 4.70
N GLU A 142 11.81 12.71 5.01
CA GLU A 142 13.23 12.87 4.66
C GLU A 142 13.58 12.34 3.26
N MET A 143 12.57 11.92 2.48
CA MET A 143 12.71 11.37 1.12
C MET A 143 13.64 10.14 1.00
N ARG A 144 13.86 9.43 2.11
CA ARG A 144 14.54 8.12 2.13
C ARG A 144 13.61 6.97 1.79
N ALA A 145 12.30 7.20 1.90
CA ALA A 145 11.27 6.32 1.39
C ALA A 145 10.50 7.00 0.26
N THR A 146 10.11 6.20 -0.73
CA THR A 146 9.21 6.64 -1.81
C THR A 146 7.99 5.75 -1.87
N TYR A 147 6.92 6.22 -2.51
CA TYR A 147 5.71 5.43 -2.67
C TYR A 147 5.09 5.57 -4.06
N GLU A 148 4.38 4.52 -4.45
CA GLU A 148 3.74 4.36 -5.74
C GLU A 148 2.38 3.69 -5.55
N ILE A 149 1.33 4.19 -6.22
CA ILE A 149 0.04 3.50 -6.28
C ILE A 149 0.17 2.39 -7.33
N VAL A 150 0.10 1.13 -6.89
CA VAL A 150 0.36 -0.02 -7.77
C VAL A 150 -0.88 -0.81 -8.17
N LYS A 151 -1.98 -0.68 -7.42
CA LYS A 151 -3.24 -1.35 -7.76
C LYS A 151 -4.44 -0.57 -7.26
N VAL A 152 -5.49 -0.49 -8.07
CA VAL A 152 -6.74 0.21 -7.73
C VAL A 152 -7.94 -0.62 -8.18
N LYS A 153 -8.95 -0.70 -7.30
CA LYS A 153 -10.28 -1.24 -7.58
C LYS A 153 -11.34 -0.16 -7.46
N ARG A 154 -12.19 0.01 -8.48
CA ARG A 154 -13.34 0.92 -8.45
C ARG A 154 -14.61 0.22 -8.90
N ALA A 155 -15.69 0.35 -8.14
CA ALA A 155 -16.98 -0.19 -8.57
C ALA A 155 -17.42 0.45 -9.90
N ILE A 156 -17.90 -0.36 -10.84
CA ILE A 156 -18.55 0.14 -12.05
C ILE A 156 -19.95 0.60 -11.64
N LYS A 157 -20.23 1.91 -11.77
CA LYS A 157 -21.60 2.40 -11.60
C LYS A 157 -22.45 1.78 -12.72
N LYS A 158 -23.38 0.90 -12.36
CA LYS A 158 -24.47 0.52 -13.26
C LYS A 158 -25.31 1.77 -13.50
N LYS A 159 -25.48 2.15 -14.76
CA LYS A 159 -26.45 3.19 -15.16
C LYS A 159 -27.86 2.71 -14.88
#